data_AF-A0A9W8I6W1-F1
#
_entry.id   AF-A0A9W8I6W1-F1
#
_cell.length_a   1.000
_cell.length_b   1.000
_cell.length_c   1.000
_cell.angle_alpha   90.00
_cell.angle_beta   90.00
_cell.angle_gamma   90.00
#
_symmetry.space_group_name_H-M   'P 1'
#
loop_
_entity.id
_entity.type
_entity.pdbx_description
1 polymer ?
#
loop_
_entity_poly.entity_id
_entity_poly.type
_entity_poly.pdbx_seq_one_letter_code
_entity_poly.pdbx_strand_id
1 'polypeptide(L)'
;MILILILWSIINDTYRTDLMFIYPPHVIAVAAMFLSRVIDQGHQSDTEAQQWYADLNVEITDVLQVVNDMLALYEYWNDYAEPKMPDAVSKYIADIAASV
;
A
#
# COMPACT_ATOMS: atom_id res chain seq x y z
N MET A 1 8.46 13.69 -13.66
CA MET A 1 9.22 12.44 -13.93
C MET A 1 9.45 11.63 -12.66
N ILE A 2 9.65 12.24 -11.49
CA ILE A 2 9.81 11.51 -10.21
C ILE A 2 8.46 11.00 -9.66
N LEU A 3 7.40 11.82 -9.74
CA LEU A 3 6.03 11.45 -9.31
C LEU A 3 5.51 10.14 -9.92
N ILE A 4 5.68 9.93 -11.23
CA ILE A 4 5.17 8.71 -11.90
C ILE A 4 5.89 7.45 -11.39
N LEU A 5 7.17 7.56 -11.01
CA LEU A 5 7.95 6.44 -10.50
C LEU A 5 7.55 6.08 -9.07
N ILE A 6 7.31 7.09 -8.23
CA ILE A 6 6.81 6.91 -6.86
C ILE A 6 5.42 6.28 -6.91
N LEU A 7 4.53 6.81 -7.75
CA LEU A 7 3.19 6.29 -7.95
C LEU A 7 3.20 4.84 -8.43
N TRP A 8 4.05 4.50 -9.40
CA TRP A 8 4.21 3.11 -9.84
C TRP A 8 4.69 2.20 -8.71
N SER A 9 5.64 2.65 -7.90
CA SER A 9 6.12 1.91 -6.73
C SER A 9 5.00 1.67 -5.71
N ILE A 10 4.22 2.71 -5.38
CA ILE A 10 3.11 2.61 -4.43
C ILE A 10 2.04 1.65 -4.95
N ILE A 11 1.67 1.74 -6.22
CA ILE A 11 0.73 0.78 -6.83
C ILE A 11 1.27 -0.65 -6.71
N ASN A 12 2.58 -0.88 -6.91
CA ASN A 12 3.14 -2.22 -6.75
C ASN A 12 3.07 -2.72 -5.29
N ASP A 13 3.17 -1.82 -4.31
CA ASP A 13 3.05 -2.19 -2.90
C ASP A 13 1.61 -2.56 -2.52
N THR A 14 0.59 -2.04 -3.22
CA THR A 14 -0.82 -2.42 -2.99
C THR A 14 -1.10 -3.91 -3.20
N TYR A 15 -0.26 -4.62 -3.98
CA TYR A 15 -0.39 -6.07 -4.17
C TYR A 15 0.09 -6.90 -2.96
N ARG A 16 0.72 -6.26 -1.98
CA ARG A 16 1.11 -6.92 -0.71
C ARG A 16 -0.03 -6.95 0.30
N THR A 17 -1.12 -6.25 0.03
CA THR A 17 -2.34 -6.24 0.84
C THR A 17 -3.49 -6.93 0.09
N ASP A 18 -4.62 -7.06 0.76
CA ASP A 18 -5.88 -7.58 0.22
C ASP A 18 -6.74 -6.53 -0.51
N LEU A 19 -6.24 -5.30 -0.63
CA LEU A 19 -6.94 -4.16 -1.24
C LEU A 19 -7.47 -4.45 -2.64
N MET A 20 -6.75 -5.23 -3.45
CA MET A 20 -7.14 -5.58 -4.81
C MET A 20 -8.40 -6.45 -4.91
N PHE A 21 -8.81 -7.08 -3.81
CA PHE A 21 -10.03 -7.87 -3.74
C PHE A 21 -11.22 -7.10 -3.16
N ILE A 22 -10.97 -6.01 -2.46
CA ILE A 22 -11.98 -5.22 -1.75
C ILE A 22 -12.42 -4.01 -2.59
N TYR A 23 -11.45 -3.31 -3.21
CA TYR A 23 -11.69 -2.07 -3.93
C TYR A 23 -11.51 -2.21 -5.44
N PRO A 24 -12.29 -1.46 -6.24
CA PRO A 24 -12.06 -1.37 -7.68
C PRO A 24 -10.67 -0.76 -8.01
N PRO A 25 -10.06 -1.14 -9.15
CA PRO A 25 -8.70 -0.71 -9.49
C PRO A 25 -8.56 0.81 -9.67
N HIS A 26 -9.62 1.52 -10.06
CA HIS A 26 -9.59 2.97 -10.20
C HIS A 26 -9.49 3.69 -8.84
N VAL A 27 -10.12 3.16 -7.79
CA VAL A 27 -10.04 3.72 -6.43
C VAL A 27 -8.62 3.59 -5.89
N ILE A 28 -8.00 2.42 -6.10
CA ILE A 28 -6.61 2.14 -5.70
C ILE A 28 -5.65 3.09 -6.42
N ALA A 29 -5.86 3.33 -7.71
CA ALA A 29 -5.03 4.26 -8.49
C ALA A 29 -5.15 5.71 -7.98
N VAL A 30 -6.35 6.16 -7.61
CA VAL A 30 -6.59 7.50 -7.04
C VAL A 30 -5.94 7.63 -5.66
N ALA A 31 -6.05 6.61 -4.82
CA ALA A 31 -5.37 6.57 -3.51
C ALA A 31 -3.84 6.61 -3.65
N ALA A 32 -3.27 5.85 -4.60
CA ALA A 32 -1.83 5.88 -4.88
C ALA A 32 -1.36 7.24 -5.43
N MET A 33 -2.16 7.90 -6.27
CA MET A 33 -1.92 9.28 -6.70
C MET A 33 -1.90 10.26 -5.53
N PHE A 34 -2.85 10.13 -4.61
CA PHE A 34 -2.92 10.95 -3.41
C PHE A 34 -1.67 10.78 -2.54
N LEU A 35 -1.28 9.54 -2.22
CA LEU A 35 -0.08 9.23 -1.45
C LEU A 35 1.19 9.77 -2.13
N SER A 36 1.35 9.54 -3.43
CA SER A 36 2.50 10.05 -4.19
C SER A 36 2.59 11.58 -4.13
N ARG A 37 1.45 12.27 -4.13
CA ARG A 37 1.40 13.74 -4.07
C ARG A 37 1.78 14.26 -2.69
N VAL A 38 1.28 13.62 -1.63
CA VAL A 38 1.61 13.96 -0.24
C VAL A 38 3.12 13.81 0.02
N ILE A 39 3.76 12.78 -0.54
CA ILE A 39 5.21 12.56 -0.40
C ILE A 39 6.03 13.65 -1.11
N ASP A 40 5.59 14.11 -2.29
CA ASP A 40 6.32 15.08 -3.11
C ASP A 40 6.21 16.52 -2.62
N GLN A 41 5.00 16.94 -2.19
CA GLN A 41 4.73 18.34 -1.77
C GLN A 41 4.70 18.55 -0.26
N GLY A 42 4.74 17.48 0.54
CA GLY A 42 4.57 17.58 1.99
C GLY A 42 3.20 18.16 2.37
N HIS A 43 3.14 18.99 3.41
CA HIS A 43 1.91 19.62 3.90
C HIS A 43 1.46 20.87 3.08
N GLN A 44 1.98 21.08 1.87
CA GLN A 44 1.55 22.24 1.07
C GLN A 44 0.15 22.01 0.50
N SER A 45 -0.75 22.94 0.79
CA SER A 45 -2.11 22.93 0.23
C SER A 45 -2.06 23.30 -1.25
N ASP A 46 -2.12 22.29 -2.12
CA ASP A 46 -2.27 22.49 -3.55
C ASP A 46 -3.75 22.56 -3.91
N THR A 47 -4.27 23.78 -4.05
CA THR A 47 -5.68 24.07 -4.33
C THR A 47 -6.15 23.46 -5.64
N GLU A 48 -5.27 23.36 -6.65
CA GLU A 48 -5.61 22.80 -7.97
C GLU A 48 -5.79 21.29 -7.89
N ALA A 49 -4.90 20.60 -7.16
CA ALA A 49 -5.02 19.17 -6.93
C ALA A 49 -6.30 18.84 -6.13
N GLN A 50 -6.61 19.63 -5.09
CA GLN A 50 -7.82 19.46 -4.29
C GLN A 50 -9.10 19.62 -5.12
N GLN A 51 -9.13 20.61 -6.02
CA GLN A 51 -10.25 20.78 -6.96
C GLN A 51 -10.36 19.59 -7.92
N TRP A 52 -9.24 19.12 -8.46
CA TRP A 52 -9.24 17.94 -9.33
C TRP A 52 -9.81 16.70 -8.64
N TYR A 53 -9.44 16.44 -7.38
CA TYR A 53 -10.02 15.34 -6.60
C TYR A 53 -11.51 15.55 -6.29
N ALA A 54 -11.96 16.79 -6.07
CA ALA A 54 -13.36 17.11 -5.81
C ALA A 54 -14.25 16.91 -7.05
N ASP A 55 -13.69 17.09 -8.25
CA ASP A 55 -14.38 16.87 -9.52
C ASP A 55 -14.47 15.37 -9.89
N LEU A 56 -13.73 14.49 -9.21
CA LEU A 56 -13.82 13.05 -9.43
C LEU A 56 -15.13 12.49 -8.87
N ASN A 57 -15.84 11.71 -9.68
CA ASN A 57 -16.99 10.92 -9.22
C ASN A 57 -16.51 9.63 -8.53
N VAL A 58 -15.65 9.77 -7.52
CA VAL A 58 -15.11 8.68 -6.71
C VAL A 58 -15.47 8.95 -5.26
N GLU A 59 -15.87 7.88 -4.57
CA GLU A 59 -16.22 7.92 -3.16
C GLU A 59 -14.95 8.17 -2.34
N ILE A 60 -14.88 9.32 -1.67
CA ILE A 60 -13.67 9.76 -0.95
C ILE A 60 -13.40 8.87 0.26
N THR A 61 -14.44 8.31 0.86
CA THR A 61 -14.33 7.48 2.06
C THR A 61 -13.58 6.17 1.76
N ASP A 62 -13.83 5.56 0.60
CA ASP A 62 -13.12 4.40 0.07
C ASP A 62 -11.65 4.74 -0.22
N VAL A 63 -11.39 5.91 -0.83
CA VAL A 63 -10.02 6.37 -1.08
C VAL A 63 -9.25 6.55 0.23
N LEU A 64 -9.87 7.16 1.23
CA LEU A 64 -9.26 7.34 2.56
C LEU A 64 -9.00 6.00 3.26
N GLN A 65 -9.89 5.03 3.12
CA GLN A 65 -9.69 3.70 3.69
C GLN A 65 -8.49 3.00 3.04
N VAL A 66 -8.38 3.03 1.71
CA VAL A 66 -7.22 2.50 0.97
C VAL A 66 -5.93 3.19 1.40
N VAL A 67 -5.94 4.52 1.58
CA VAL A 67 -4.77 5.27 2.05
C VAL A 67 -4.35 4.82 3.45
N ASN A 68 -5.30 4.65 4.38
CA ASN A 68 -5.01 4.20 5.74
C ASN A 68 -4.43 2.78 5.75
N ASP A 69 -4.99 1.87 4.96
CA ASP A 69 -4.50 0.50 4.86
C ASP A 69 -3.07 0.45 4.31
N MET A 70 -2.74 1.34 3.36
CA MET A 70 -1.38 1.50 2.83
C MET A 70 -0.42 2.09 3.88
N LEU A 71 -0.86 3.06 4.68
CA LEU A 71 -0.05 3.57 5.80
C LEU A 71 0.24 2.48 6.82
N ALA A 72 -0.77 1.67 7.18
CA ALA A 72 -0.60 0.54 8.08
C ALA A 72 0.38 -0.51 7.52
N LEU A 73 0.34 -0.78 6.21
CA LEU A 73 1.35 -1.63 5.55
C LEU A 73 2.77 -1.06 5.72
N TYR A 74 2.95 0.24 5.51
CA TYR A 74 4.26 0.87 5.62
C TYR A 74 4.79 0.89 7.07
N GLU A 75 3.91 1.09 8.06
CA GLU A 75 4.26 0.95 9.48
C GLU A 75 4.70 -0.48 9.81
N TYR A 76 3.92 -1.47 9.38
CA TYR A 76 4.27 -2.88 9.58
C TYR A 76 5.59 -3.27 8.91
N TRP A 77 5.82 -2.77 7.69
CA TRP A 77 7.04 -3.05 6.93
C TRP A 77 8.29 -2.52 7.64
N ASN A 78 8.19 -1.41 8.36
CA ASN A 78 9.31 -0.83 9.08
C ASN A 78 9.81 -1.73 10.23
N ASP A 79 8.89 -2.45 10.89
CA ASP A 79 9.20 -3.34 12.01
C ASP A 79 9.45 -4.80 11.57
N TYR A 80 9.21 -5.10 10.29
CA TYR A 80 9.33 -6.45 9.75
C TYR A 80 10.79 -6.89 9.60
N ALA A 81 11.21 -7.85 10.44
CA ALA A 81 12.45 -8.60 10.26
C ALA A 81 12.12 -9.94 9.58
N GLU A 82 12.52 -10.09 8.31
CA GLU A 82 12.28 -11.34 7.58
C GLU A 82 12.97 -12.52 8.30
N PRO A 83 12.22 -13.49 8.84
CA PRO A 83 12.83 -14.67 9.39
C PRO A 83 13.51 -15.43 8.25
N LYS A 84 14.72 -15.95 8.48
CA LYS A 84 15.41 -16.79 7.50
C LYS A 84 14.52 -18.00 7.19
N MET A 85 13.82 -17.95 6.04
CA MET A 85 12.92 -19.00 5.56
C MET A 85 13.53 -20.42 5.63
N PRO A 86 14.84 -20.64 5.35
CA PRO A 86 15.42 -21.98 5.44
C PRO A 86 15.31 -22.57 6.84
N ASP A 87 15.48 -21.77 7.89
CA ASP A 87 15.53 -22.25 9.27
C ASP A 87 14.12 -22.57 9.80
N ALA A 88 13.13 -21.72 9.46
CA ALA A 88 11.74 -21.94 9.85
C ALA A 88 11.11 -23.15 9.14
N VAL A 89 11.38 -23.31 7.85
CA VAL A 89 10.89 -24.46 7.06
C VAL A 89 11.59 -25.74 7.49
N SER A 90 12.90 -25.71 7.72
CA SER A 90 13.66 -26.86 8.23
C SER A 90 13.14 -27.32 9.59
N LYS A 91 12.85 -26.39 10.50
CA LYS A 91 12.27 -26.69 11.80
C LYS A 91 10.87 -27.30 11.68
N TYR A 92 10.02 -26.76 10.82
CA TYR A 92 8.67 -27.30 10.61
C TYR A 92 8.69 -28.71 10.01
N ILE A 93 9.59 -28.97 9.06
CA ILE A 93 9.80 -30.32 8.50
C ILE A 93 10.32 -31.29 9.57
N ALA A 94 11.25 -30.83 10.42
CA ALA A 94 11.78 -31.65 11.52
C ALA A 94 10.71 -31.99 12.57
N ASP A 95 9.84 -31.04 12.92
CA ASP A 95 8.75 -31.26 13.87
C ASP A 95 7.71 -32.26 13.32
N ILE A 96 7.41 -32.22 12.01
CA ILE A 96 6.56 -33.22 11.36
C ILE A 96 7.24 -34.60 11.36
N ALA A 97 8.52 -34.67 11.00
CA ALA A 97 9.27 -35.92 10.97
C ALA A 97 9.41 -36.58 12.35
N ALA A 98 9.42 -35.81 13.44
CA ALA A 98 9.45 -36.33 14.82
C ALA A 98 8.09 -36.84 15.32
N SER A 99 7.00 -36.51 14.62
CA SER A 99 5.63 -36.92 14.96
C SER A 99 5.14 -38.18 14.25
N VAL A 100 5.95 -38.74 13.33
CA VAL A 100 5.72 -39.97 12.56
C VAL A 100 6.62 -41.08 13.06
#